data_AF-A0A559JJF9-F1
#
_entry.id   AF-A0A559JJF9-F1
#
_cell.length_a   1.000
_cell.length_b   1.000
_cell.length_c   1.000
_cell.angle_alpha   90.00
_cell.angle_beta   90.00
_cell.angle_gamma   90.00
#
_symmetry.space_group_name_H-M   'P 1'
#
loop_
_entity.id
_entity.type
_entity.pdbx_description
1 polymer ?
#
loop_
_entity_poly.entity_id
_entity_poly.type
_entity_poly.pdbx_seq_one_letter_code
_entity_poly.pdbx_strand_id
1 'polypeptide(L)' 'MAVMIVRAYEWQTGKKISEAGQNSFGDHAKINRWAQDAVGKGQQLGLISGRGHNQFVPQGMATRAESAKVISGLLK' A
#
# COMPACT_ATOMS: atom_id res chain seq x y z
N MET A 1 2.82 -7.10 -0.61
CA MET A 1 3.20 -6.36 0.62
C MET A 1 2.12 -5.41 1.11
N ALA A 2 1.52 -4.58 0.25
CA ALA A 2 0.50 -3.59 0.62
C ALA A 2 -0.59 -4.12 1.59
N VAL A 3 -1.16 -5.28 1.28
CA VAL A 3 -2.19 -5.92 2.12
C VAL A 3 -1.71 -6.23 3.53
N MET A 4 -0.45 -6.66 3.70
CA MET A 4 0.11 -6.94 5.02
C MET A 4 0.27 -5.66 5.85
N ILE A 5 0.69 -4.57 5.21
CA ILE A 5 0.92 -3.29 5.89
C ILE A 5 -0.41 -2.66 6.31
N VAL A 6 -1.42 -2.65 5.44
CA VAL A 6 -2.74 -2.12 5.80
C VAL A 6 -3.35 -2.93 6.94
N ARG A 7 -3.24 -4.26 6.91
CA ARG A 7 -3.71 -5.10 8.03
C ARG A 7 -2.96 -4.82 9.33
N ALA A 8 -1.65 -4.64 9.26
CA ALA A 8 -0.85 -4.30 10.42
C ALA A 8 -1.24 -2.93 10.99
N TYR A 9 -1.52 -1.94 10.13
CA TYR A 9 -2.03 -0.63 10.52
C TYR A 9 -3.39 -0.70 11.21
N GLU A 10 -4.34 -1.45 10.66
CA GLU A 10 -5.66 -1.64 11.27
C GLU A 10 -5.55 -2.33 12.63
N TRP A 11 -4.62 -3.27 12.77
CA TRP A 11 -4.34 -3.94 14.04
C TRP A 11 -3.70 -3.02 15.07
N GLN A 12 -2.73 -2.19 14.68
CA GLN A 12 -2.03 -1.26 15.57
C GLN A 12 -2.93 -0.11 16.03
N THR A 13 -3.76 0.43 15.14
CA THR A 13 -4.59 1.62 15.42
C THR A 13 -5.99 1.29 15.92
N GLY A 14 -6.44 0.04 15.75
CA GLY A 14 -7.83 -0.37 15.97
C GLY A 14 -8.83 0.28 15.02
N LYS A 15 -8.38 1.09 14.05
CA LYS A 15 -9.23 1.80 13.09
C LYS A 15 -9.27 1.02 11.78
N LYS A 16 -10.45 0.50 11.45
CA LYS A 16 -10.72 -0.03 10.10
C LYS A 16 -10.97 1.12 9.15
N ILE A 17 -10.29 1.10 8.01
CA ILE A 17 -10.50 2.10 6.97
C ILE A 17 -11.65 1.57 6.11
N SER A 18 -12.83 2.18 6.26
CA SER A 18 -14.05 1.71 5.60
C SER A 18 -14.15 2.18 4.14
N GLU A 19 -13.41 3.21 3.76
CA GLU A 19 -13.44 3.71 2.38
C GLU A 19 -12.50 2.92 1.49
N ALA A 20 -13.01 2.55 0.31
CA ALA A 20 -12.19 2.00 -0.75
C ALA A 20 -11.24 3.09 -1.25
N GLY A 21 -9.95 2.94 -0.94
CA GLY A 21 -8.97 3.95 -1.35
C GLY A 21 -8.88 4.03 -2.86
N GLN A 22 -8.91 5.25 -3.41
CA GLN A 22 -8.71 5.45 -4.85
C GLN A 22 -7.25 5.11 -5.20
N ASN A 23 -7.07 4.27 -6.22
CA ASN A 23 -5.75 3.94 -6.74
C ASN A 23 -5.39 4.92 -7.87
N SER A 24 -4.48 5.85 -7.62
CA SER A 24 -4.07 6.84 -8.63
C SER A 24 -2.89 6.37 -9.51
N PHE A 25 -2.42 5.14 -9.32
CA PHE A 25 -1.30 4.57 -10.08
C PHE A 25 -1.69 4.25 -11.53
N GLY A 26 -0.79 4.54 -12.48
CA GLY A 26 -0.99 4.30 -13.91
C GLY A 26 -1.09 2.82 -14.28
N ASP A 27 -0.60 1.92 -13.41
CA ASP A 27 -0.66 0.47 -13.58
C ASP A 27 -1.67 -0.21 -12.64
N HIS A 28 -2.65 0.53 -12.12
CA HIS A 28 -3.69 -0.01 -11.23
C HIS A 28 -4.42 -1.24 -11.82
N ALA A 29 -4.57 -1.29 -13.15
CA ALA A 29 -5.19 -2.42 -13.85
C ALA A 29 -4.41 -3.74 -13.68
N LYS A 30 -3.11 -3.68 -13.34
CA LYS A 30 -2.27 -4.86 -13.05
C LYS A 30 -2.39 -5.31 -11.59
N ILE A 31 -3.06 -4.55 -10.73
CA ILE A 31 -3.26 -4.90 -9.33
C ILE A 31 -4.39 -5.93 -9.25
N ASN A 32 -4.10 -7.09 -8.65
CA ASN A 32 -5.10 -8.11 -8.40
C ASN A 32 -6.25 -7.56 -7.55
N ARG A 33 -7.50 -7.97 -7.84
CA ARG A 33 -8.72 -7.45 -7.21
C ARG A 33 -8.69 -7.49 -5.68
N TRP A 34 -8.11 -8.53 -5.08
CA TRP A 34 -7.99 -8.67 -3.62
C TRP A 34 -7.04 -7.65 -2.96
N ALA A 35 -6.14 -7.05 -3.74
CA ALA A 35 -5.14 -6.09 -3.25
C ALA A 35 -5.49 -4.63 -3.58
N GLN A 36 -6.40 -4.39 -4.53
CA GLN A 36 -6.77 -3.04 -4.98
C GLN A 36 -7.17 -2.12 -3.83
N ASP A 37 -8.02 -2.62 -2.94
CA ASP A 37 -8.50 -1.86 -1.79
C ASP A 37 -7.36 -1.49 -0.84
N ALA A 38 -6.50 -2.46 -0.51
CA ALA A 38 -5.36 -2.24 0.37
C ALA A 38 -4.29 -1.33 -0.25
N VAL A 39 -4.10 -1.36 -1.57
CA VAL A 39 -3.17 -0.44 -2.23
C VAL A 39 -3.69 0.99 -2.12
N GLY A 40 -4.97 1.20 -2.38
CA GLY A 40 -5.61 2.51 -2.27
C GLY A 40 -5.56 3.04 -0.84
N LYS A 41 -5.89 2.19 0.15
CA LYS A 41 -5.80 2.55 1.59
C LYS A 41 -4.37 2.89 1.98
N GLY A 42 -3.40 2.08 1.56
CA GLY A 42 -1.99 2.36 1.83
C GLY A 42 -1.50 3.66 1.17
N GLN A 43 -2.04 4.01 0.00
CA GLN A 43 -1.77 5.28 -0.67
C GLN A 43 -2.37 6.46 0.09
N GLN A 44 -3.63 6.36 0.52
CA GLN A 44 -4.32 7.38 1.31
C GLN A 44 -3.65 7.64 2.67
N LEU A 45 -3.13 6.59 3.31
CA LEU A 45 -2.36 6.70 4.55
C LEU A 45 -0.95 7.25 4.36
N GLY A 46 -0.50 7.46 3.11
CA GLY A 46 0.87 7.87 2.81
C GLY A 46 1.93 6.80 3.08
N LEU A 47 1.53 5.57 3.45
CA LEU A 47 2.41 4.43 3.69
C LEU A 47 2.95 3.84 2.38
N ILE A 48 2.21 3.99 1.29
CA ILE A 48 2.56 3.47 -0.04
C ILE A 48 2.60 4.63 -1.03
N SER A 49 3.78 4.90 -1.58
CA SER A 49 3.97 5.96 -2.58
C SER A 49 4.23 5.44 -4.00
N GLY A 50 4.32 4.11 -4.18
CA GLY A 50 4.72 3.50 -5.44
C GLY A 50 6.20 3.77 -5.79
N ARG A 51 6.51 3.58 -7.07
CA ARG A 51 7.79 3.85 -7.73
C ARG A 51 7.62 5.00 -8.72
N GLY A 52 8.74 5.45 -9.28
CA GLY A 52 8.76 6.50 -10.32
C GLY A 52 7.78 6.22 -11.47
N HIS A 53 7.47 7.27 -12.23
CA HIS A 53 6.51 7.22 -13.35
C HIS A 53 5.07 6.86 -12.96
N ASN A 54 4.67 7.19 -11.73
CA ASN A 54 3.32 6.92 -11.22
C ASN A 54 2.93 5.43 -11.25
N GLN A 55 3.87 4.53 -10.93
CA GLN A 55 3.66 3.08 -10.99
C GLN A 55 3.70 2.45 -9.59
N PHE A 56 2.80 1.51 -9.32
CA PHE A 56 2.85 0.68 -8.11
C PHE A 56 3.73 -0.56 -8.29
N VAL A 57 3.78 -1.12 -9.50
CA VAL A 57 4.50 -2.35 -9.86
C VAL A 57 4.04 -3.57 -9.04
N PRO A 58 2.76 -3.97 -9.13
CA PRO A 58 2.15 -4.98 -8.27
C PRO A 58 2.77 -6.37 -8.35
N GLN A 59 3.34 -6.72 -9.50
CA GLN A 59 3.99 -8.01 -9.75
C GLN A 59 5.51 -7.96 -9.53
N GLY A 60 6.05 -6.77 -9.25
CA GLY A 60 7.47 -6.60 -8.99
C GLY A 60 7.88 -7.08 -7.61
N MET A 61 9.16 -7.44 -7.48
CA MET A 61 9.76 -7.69 -6.16
C MET A 61 10.00 -6.38 -5.45
N ALA A 62 9.61 -6.32 -4.18
CA ALA A 62 9.99 -5.21 -3.32
C ALA A 62 11.39 -5.43 -2.76
N THR A 63 12.18 -4.36 -2.74
CA THR A 63 13.52 -4.37 -2.16
C THR A 63 13.45 -4.31 -0.64
N ARG A 64 14.55 -4.67 0.02
CA ARG A 64 14.70 -4.55 1.48
C ARG A 64 14.55 -3.11 1.94
N ALA A 65 15.11 -2.15 1.20
CA ALA A 65 15.03 -0.73 1.50
C ALA A 65 13.58 -0.20 1.41
N GLU A 66 12.84 -0.58 0.37
CA GLU A 66 11.42 -0.23 0.24
C GLU A 66 10.60 -0.81 1.41
N SER A 67 10.82 -2.09 1.73
CA SER A 67 10.13 -2.75 2.84
C SER A 67 10.40 -2.04 4.17
N ALA A 68 11.67 -1.71 4.45
CA ALA A 68 12.06 -1.03 5.68
C ALA A 68 11.45 0.38 5.78
N LYS A 69 11.39 1.14 4.67
CA LYS A 69 10.76 2.45 4.65
C LYS A 69 9.28 2.38 5.01
N VAL A 70 8.54 1.42 4.43
CA VAL A 70 7.10 1.26 4.68
C VAL A 70 6.85 0.84 6.14
N ILE A 71 7.63 -0.12 6.66
CA ILE A 71 7.52 -0.54 8.06
C ILE A 71 7.90 0.60 9.02
N SER A 72 8.94 1.37 8.72
CA SER A 72 9.31 2.54 9.53
C SER A 72 8.23 3.63 9.51
N GLY A 73 7.54 3.83 8.39
CA GLY A 73 6.40 4.75 8.31
C GLY A 73 5.20 4.29 9.13
N LEU A 74 5.01 2.98 9.26
CA LEU A 74 3.94 2.38 10.08
C LEU A 74 4.19 2.52 11.60
N LEU A 75 5.45 2.39 12.04
CA LEU A 75 5.81 2.36 13.47
C LEU A 75 5.97 3.72 14.13
N LYS A 76 5.83 4.82 13.38
CA LYS A 76 5.84 6.17 13.93
C LYS A 76 4.47 6.50 14.53
#